data_AF-A0A317KU77-F1
#
_entry.id   AF-A0A317KU77-F1
#
_cell.length_a   1.000
_cell.length_b   1.000
_cell.length_c   1.000
_cell.angle_alpha   90.00
_cell.angle_beta   90.00
_cell.angle_gamma   90.00
#
_symmetry.space_group_name_H-M   'P 1'
#
loop_
_entity.id
_entity.type
_entity.pdbx_description
1 polymer ?
#
loop_
_entity_poly.entity_id
_entity_poly.type
_entity_poly.pdbx_seq_one_letter_code
_entity_poly.pdbx_strand_id
1 'polypeptide(L)'
;MKISLKEAEVVEIKEIGEGSRVCLDFVDKLEPSEGILVGNTGHGYVLVLAENRTTDTYPGRPFRVNSGAIHHYILKEEDQTAYLAEIRPGDYISVISESGSSRSVAVGRVKVEKRPLIRLVLKVENKELSVTLQVADSVHVLAPDGTEIQAITLKKGDHVMVQVDQPGRHLGKKIEEEINEF
;
A
#
# COMPACT_ATOMS: atom_id res chain seq x y z
N MET A 1 17.58 0.30 0.60
CA MET A 1 17.44 -0.44 1.88
C MET A 1 16.81 -1.79 1.55
N LYS A 2 16.89 -2.80 2.42
CA LYS A 2 16.15 -4.07 2.23
C LYS A 2 15.05 -4.15 3.28
N ILE A 3 13.79 -4.16 2.82
CA ILE A 3 12.61 -4.33 3.65
C ILE A 3 12.32 -5.82 3.84
N SER A 4 12.03 -6.22 5.07
CA SER A 4 11.62 -7.59 5.38
C SER A 4 10.13 -7.75 5.10
N LEU A 5 9.79 -8.24 3.91
CA LEU A 5 8.42 -8.61 3.58
C LEU A 5 8.05 -9.94 4.26
N LYS A 6 6.82 -10.04 4.75
CA LYS A 6 6.23 -11.23 5.37
C LYS A 6 4.92 -11.57 4.66
N GLU A 7 4.56 -12.84 4.75
CA GLU A 7 3.27 -13.35 4.31
C GLU A 7 2.20 -13.07 5.38
N ALA A 8 1.03 -12.59 4.95
CA ALA A 8 -0.13 -12.37 5.81
C ALA A 8 -1.41 -12.94 5.19
N GLU A 9 -2.22 -13.60 6.01
CA GLU A 9 -3.50 -14.20 5.61
C GLU A 9 -4.60 -13.14 5.64
N VAL A 10 -5.42 -13.07 4.58
CA VAL A 10 -6.66 -12.29 4.57
C VAL A 10 -7.71 -12.95 5.46
N VAL A 11 -8.09 -12.28 6.54
CA VAL A 11 -9.07 -12.83 7.52
C VAL A 11 -10.44 -12.17 7.44
N GLU A 12 -10.52 -10.94 6.93
CA GLU A 12 -11.76 -10.21 6.68
C GLU A 12 -11.65 -9.34 5.42
N ILE A 13 -12.73 -9.29 4.64
CA ILE A 13 -12.93 -8.37 3.53
C ILE A 13 -14.29 -7.72 3.73
N LYS A 14 -14.33 -6.38 3.75
CA LYS A 14 -15.56 -5.62 3.96
C LYS A 14 -15.64 -4.45 3.01
N GLU A 15 -16.72 -4.35 2.24
CA GLU A 15 -17.05 -3.11 1.53
C GLU A 15 -17.43 -2.03 2.56
N ILE A 16 -16.81 -0.85 2.44
CA ILE A 16 -17.01 0.25 3.39
C ILE A 16 -17.59 1.52 2.73
N GLY A 17 -18.12 1.37 1.52
CA GLY A 17 -18.76 2.46 0.77
C GLY A 17 -17.77 3.37 0.05
N GLU A 18 -18.22 4.59 -0.25
CA GLU A 18 -17.44 5.57 -1.02
C GLU A 18 -16.55 6.42 -0.11
N GLY A 19 -15.27 6.53 -0.46
CA GLY A 19 -14.29 7.32 0.29
C GLY A 19 -13.28 8.02 -0.61
N SER A 20 -12.46 8.90 -0.02
CA SER A 20 -11.38 9.58 -0.74
C SER A 20 -10.19 8.64 -0.91
N ARG A 21 -9.90 8.25 -2.15
CA ARG A 21 -8.73 7.45 -2.53
C ARG A 21 -7.63 8.34 -3.08
N VAL A 22 -6.39 8.07 -2.68
CA VAL A 22 -5.20 8.74 -3.18
C VAL A 22 -4.52 7.86 -4.23
N CYS A 23 -4.17 8.46 -5.35
CA CYS A 23 -3.30 7.92 -6.40
C CYS A 23 -2.00 8.69 -6.41
N LEU A 24 -0.88 7.98 -6.51
CA LEU A 24 0.42 8.58 -6.74
C LEU A 24 0.88 8.27 -8.16
N ASP A 25 1.20 9.31 -8.92
CA ASP A 25 1.94 9.21 -10.17
C ASP A 25 3.39 9.62 -9.91
N PHE A 26 4.30 8.72 -10.24
CA PHE A 26 5.74 8.90 -10.09
C PHE A 26 6.36 9.56 -11.32
N VAL A 27 7.55 10.14 -11.15
CA VAL A 27 8.32 10.73 -12.27
C VAL A 27 9.12 9.71 -13.07
N ASP A 28 9.04 8.43 -12.71
CA ASP A 28 9.74 7.32 -13.35
C ASP A 28 8.79 6.11 -13.49
N LYS A 29 9.17 5.17 -14.34
CA LYS A 29 8.47 3.88 -14.47
C LYS A 29 8.85 2.97 -13.31
N LEU A 30 7.87 2.18 -12.91
CA LEU A 30 7.95 1.12 -11.92
C LEU A 30 7.90 -0.20 -12.67
N GLU A 31 8.67 -1.18 -12.23
CA GLU A 31 8.55 -2.56 -12.73
C GLU A 31 7.23 -3.19 -12.26
N PRO A 32 6.70 -4.24 -12.93
CA PRO A 32 5.39 -4.81 -12.60
C PRO A 32 5.21 -5.27 -11.14
N SER A 33 6.27 -5.82 -10.55
CA SER A 33 6.34 -6.25 -9.15
C SER A 33 6.87 -5.18 -8.20
N GLU A 34 7.10 -3.95 -8.69
CA GLU A 34 7.36 -2.79 -7.84
C GLU A 34 6.05 -2.14 -7.37
N GLY A 35 6.10 -1.62 -6.15
CA GLY A 35 4.95 -0.98 -5.52
C GLY A 35 5.36 -0.09 -4.36
N ILE A 36 4.38 0.27 -3.55
CA ILE A 36 4.55 1.04 -2.32
C ILE A 36 3.91 0.31 -1.14
N LEU A 37 4.41 0.60 0.06
CA LEU A 37 3.87 0.07 1.30
C LEU A 37 2.90 1.07 1.91
N VAL A 38 1.64 0.68 2.06
CA VAL A 38 0.56 1.48 2.67
C VAL A 38 -0.26 0.67 3.69
N GLY A 39 -0.80 1.33 4.71
CA GLY A 39 -1.63 0.66 5.72
C GLY A 39 -2.49 1.64 6.50
N ASN A 40 -3.58 1.15 7.11
CA ASN A 40 -4.49 1.98 7.90
C ASN A 40 -3.84 2.47 9.20
N THR A 41 -2.90 1.72 9.77
CA THR A 41 -2.30 1.93 11.10
C THR A 41 -0.79 1.76 11.06
N GLY A 42 -0.10 2.13 12.13
CA GLY A 42 1.34 1.90 12.31
C GLY A 42 1.72 0.44 12.59
N HIS A 43 0.77 -0.50 12.57
CA HIS A 43 1.06 -1.92 12.81
C HIS A 43 1.70 -2.62 11.60
N GLY A 44 1.57 -2.04 10.41
CA GLY A 44 2.19 -2.56 9.20
C GLY A 44 1.49 -2.10 7.92
N TYR A 45 2.07 -2.52 6.80
CA TYR A 45 1.73 -2.00 5.48
C TYR A 45 1.64 -3.14 4.46
N VAL A 46 0.73 -3.01 3.50
CA VAL A 46 0.55 -3.94 2.37
C VAL A 46 1.29 -3.41 1.16
N LEU A 47 1.94 -4.30 0.41
CA LEU A 47 2.59 -3.94 -0.84
C LEU A 47 1.54 -3.79 -1.96
N VAL A 48 1.24 -2.54 -2.32
CA VAL A 48 0.32 -2.19 -3.42
C VAL A 48 1.14 -1.90 -4.66
N LEU A 49 0.90 -2.66 -5.72
CA LEU A 49 1.72 -2.67 -6.93
C LEU A 49 1.33 -1.57 -7.90
N ALA A 50 2.27 -1.24 -8.78
CA ALA A 50 2.07 -0.29 -9.86
C ALA A 50 1.06 -0.79 -10.92
N GLU A 51 0.36 0.14 -11.57
CA GLU A 51 -0.72 -0.12 -12.53
C GLU A 51 -0.15 -0.55 -13.90
N ASN A 52 0.81 -1.48 -13.93
CA ASN A 52 1.51 -1.88 -15.17
C ASN A 52 0.65 -2.67 -16.16
N ARG A 53 -0.47 -3.22 -15.69
CA ARG A 53 -1.28 -4.19 -16.44
C ARG A 53 -2.33 -3.46 -17.27
N THR A 54 -2.52 -3.90 -18.50
CA THR A 54 -3.69 -3.55 -19.29
C THR A 54 -4.88 -4.34 -18.76
N THR A 55 -5.96 -3.65 -18.42
CA THR A 55 -7.24 -4.27 -18.10
C THR A 55 -8.19 -4.10 -19.27
N ASP A 56 -9.36 -4.74 -19.20
CA ASP A 56 -10.41 -4.54 -20.21
C ASP A 56 -10.90 -3.08 -20.27
N THR A 57 -10.64 -2.30 -19.22
CA THR A 57 -11.12 -0.91 -19.09
C THR A 57 -10.02 0.14 -19.25
N TYR A 58 -8.74 -0.17 -18.97
CA TYR A 58 -7.66 0.82 -19.04
C TYR A 58 -6.32 0.25 -19.52
N PRO A 59 -5.53 1.05 -20.27
CA PRO A 59 -4.14 0.70 -20.55
C PRO A 59 -3.28 0.80 -19.29
N GLY A 60 -2.23 -0.03 -19.21
CA GLY A 60 -1.26 0.04 -18.13
C GLY A 60 -0.57 1.41 -18.02
N ARG A 61 -0.42 1.89 -16.78
CA ARG A 61 0.28 3.11 -16.38
C ARG A 61 1.40 2.72 -15.41
N PRO A 62 2.58 2.32 -15.92
CA PRO A 62 3.68 1.79 -15.09
C PRO A 62 4.28 2.82 -14.12
N PHE A 63 3.87 4.08 -14.18
CA PHE A 63 4.30 5.14 -13.26
C PHE A 63 3.27 5.40 -12.14
N ARG A 64 2.15 4.67 -12.10
CA ARG A 64 1.01 4.95 -11.22
C ARG A 64 0.83 3.86 -10.18
N VAL A 65 0.50 4.27 -8.96
CA VAL A 65 -0.06 3.36 -7.95
C VAL A 65 -1.39 3.91 -7.43
N ASN A 66 -2.42 3.05 -7.39
CA ASN A 66 -3.69 3.33 -6.75
C ASN A 66 -3.58 3.05 -5.24
N SER A 67 -2.90 3.96 -4.54
CA SER A 67 -2.32 3.75 -3.20
C SER A 67 -3.30 3.33 -2.10
N GLY A 68 -4.50 3.89 -2.03
CA GLY A 68 -5.49 3.54 -1.01
C GLY A 68 -6.20 4.74 -0.39
N ALA A 69 -6.84 4.56 0.76
CA ALA A 69 -7.61 5.61 1.42
C ALA A 69 -6.72 6.75 1.95
N ILE A 70 -7.25 7.97 1.96
CA ILE A 70 -6.52 9.20 2.33
C ILE A 70 -5.81 9.17 3.69
N HIS A 71 -6.30 8.37 4.63
CA HIS A 71 -5.75 8.26 5.99
C HIS A 71 -4.64 7.23 6.13
N HIS A 72 -4.30 6.47 5.07
CA HIS A 72 -3.23 5.49 5.17
C HIS A 72 -1.90 6.14 5.52
N TYR A 73 -1.12 5.45 6.34
CA TYR A 73 0.31 5.65 6.39
C TYR A 73 0.96 5.12 5.10
N ILE A 74 2.02 5.78 4.65
CA ILE A 74 2.90 5.36 3.57
C ILE A 74 4.36 5.39 4.01
N LEU A 75 5.14 4.41 3.59
CA LEU A 75 6.58 4.37 3.85
C LEU A 75 7.35 5.33 2.90
N LYS A 76 8.10 6.25 3.49
CA LYS A 76 9.03 7.16 2.82
C LYS A 76 10.46 6.63 2.91
N GLU A 77 11.42 7.42 2.44
CA GLU A 77 12.84 7.13 2.61
C GLU A 77 13.25 7.13 4.10
N GLU A 78 14.40 6.52 4.41
CA GLU A 78 14.99 6.49 5.75
C GLU A 78 14.05 5.97 6.86
N ASP A 79 13.18 5.01 6.52
CA ASP A 79 12.18 4.44 7.44
C ASP A 79 11.21 5.48 8.04
N GLN A 80 11.01 6.61 7.36
CA GLN A 80 10.00 7.59 7.74
C GLN A 80 8.63 7.19 7.23
N THR A 81 7.57 7.65 7.89
CA THR A 81 6.19 7.51 7.39
C THR A 81 5.51 8.86 7.30
N ALA A 82 4.47 8.93 6.47
CA ALA A 82 3.56 10.07 6.40
C ALA A 82 2.15 9.57 6.13
N TYR A 83 1.13 10.40 6.32
CA TYR A 83 -0.19 10.09 5.79
C TYR A 83 -0.24 10.34 4.28
N LEU A 84 -1.01 9.54 3.54
CA LEU A 84 -1.28 9.80 2.12
C LEU A 84 -1.88 11.20 1.88
N ALA A 85 -2.63 11.72 2.86
CA ALA A 85 -3.16 13.09 2.86
C ALA A 85 -2.08 14.19 2.80
N GLU A 86 -0.87 13.89 3.29
CA GLU A 86 0.23 14.84 3.44
C GLU A 86 1.15 14.87 2.23
N ILE A 87 1.14 13.81 1.40
CA ILE A 87 2.02 13.70 0.24
C ILE A 87 1.73 14.81 -0.77
N ARG A 88 2.80 15.41 -1.30
CA ARG A 88 2.79 16.44 -2.33
C ARG A 88 3.68 16.05 -3.50
N PRO A 89 3.43 16.59 -4.71
CA PRO A 89 4.40 16.50 -5.79
C PRO A 89 5.78 17.01 -5.35
N GLY A 90 6.84 16.28 -5.71
CA GLY A 90 8.21 16.52 -5.26
C GLY A 90 8.62 15.71 -4.03
N ASP A 91 7.67 15.13 -3.27
CA ASP A 91 8.02 14.19 -2.20
C ASP A 91 8.60 12.89 -2.77
N TYR A 92 9.52 12.31 -2.02
CA TYR A 92 10.14 11.03 -2.31
C TYR A 92 9.51 9.90 -1.49
N ILE A 93 9.17 8.81 -2.17
CA ILE A 93 8.55 7.62 -1.58
C ILE A 93 9.44 6.41 -1.83
N SER A 94 9.45 5.49 -0.86
CA SER A 94 10.12 4.20 -1.00
C SER A 94 9.31 3.28 -1.92
N VAL A 95 9.84 3.04 -3.11
CA VAL A 95 9.35 2.01 -4.04
C VAL A 95 10.03 0.69 -3.70
N ILE A 96 9.23 -0.35 -3.53
CA ILE A 96 9.65 -1.67 -3.04
C ILE A 96 9.41 -2.71 -4.12
N SER A 97 10.41 -3.55 -4.41
CA SER A 97 10.24 -4.72 -5.28
C SER A 97 9.84 -5.98 -4.48
N GLU A 98 9.43 -7.04 -5.18
CA GLU A 98 9.11 -8.35 -4.60
C GLU A 98 10.21 -8.95 -3.70
N SER A 99 11.48 -8.61 -3.96
CA SER A 99 12.63 -9.06 -3.16
C SER A 99 12.83 -8.28 -1.86
N GLY A 100 12.00 -7.26 -1.63
CA GLY A 100 12.14 -6.27 -0.55
C GLY A 100 13.20 -5.20 -0.84
N SER A 101 13.81 -5.18 -2.02
CA SER A 101 14.76 -4.12 -2.38
C SER A 101 14.02 -2.80 -2.55
N SER A 102 14.56 -1.72 -1.97
CA SER A 102 13.94 -0.39 -2.05
C SER A 102 14.79 0.64 -2.78
N ARG A 103 14.11 1.51 -3.54
CA ARG A 103 14.67 2.73 -4.14
C ARG A 103 13.73 3.92 -3.89
N SER A 104 14.29 5.12 -3.89
CA SER A 104 13.54 6.36 -3.67
C SER A 104 13.11 6.95 -5.02
N VAL A 105 11.82 7.24 -5.18
CA VAL A 105 11.27 7.82 -6.43
C VAL A 105 10.38 9.01 -6.09
N ALA A 106 10.57 10.12 -6.81
CA ALA A 106 9.78 11.33 -6.61
C ALA A 106 8.36 11.18 -7.18
N VAL A 107 7.40 11.77 -6.47
CA VAL A 107 6.00 11.88 -6.89
C VAL A 107 5.86 13.07 -7.84
N GLY A 108 5.37 12.82 -9.06
CA GLY A 108 5.06 13.87 -10.03
C GLY A 108 3.64 14.44 -9.88
N ARG A 109 2.66 13.62 -9.48
CA ARG A 109 1.29 14.07 -9.24
C ARG A 109 0.60 13.25 -8.16
N VAL A 110 -0.16 13.92 -7.31
CA VAL A 110 -1.08 13.32 -6.34
C VAL A 110 -2.51 13.55 -6.83
N LYS A 111 -3.27 12.49 -7.03
CA LYS A 111 -4.69 12.58 -7.41
C LYS A 111 -5.56 12.04 -6.28
N VAL A 112 -6.50 12.85 -5.82
CA VAL A 112 -7.48 12.44 -4.80
C VAL A 112 -8.87 12.46 -5.42
N GLU A 113 -9.60 11.35 -5.33
CA GLU A 113 -10.96 11.23 -5.88
C GLU A 113 -11.82 10.29 -5.05
N LYS A 114 -13.15 10.45 -5.16
CA LYS A 114 -14.11 9.56 -4.50
C LYS A 114 -14.24 8.24 -5.26
N ARG A 115 -14.13 7.11 -4.56
CA ARG A 115 -14.24 5.75 -5.11
C ARG A 115 -14.87 4.79 -4.10
N PRO A 116 -15.55 3.73 -4.55
CA PRO A 116 -15.90 2.60 -3.70
C PRO A 116 -14.64 1.94 -3.12
N LEU A 117 -14.68 1.61 -1.84
CA LEU A 117 -13.55 1.04 -1.09
C LEU A 117 -13.91 -0.29 -0.43
N ILE A 118 -12.91 -1.17 -0.37
CA ILE A 118 -12.88 -2.39 0.45
C ILE A 118 -11.82 -2.24 1.54
N ARG A 119 -12.17 -2.63 2.76
CA ARG A 119 -11.23 -2.80 3.87
C ARG A 119 -10.84 -4.28 3.96
N LEU A 120 -9.55 -4.54 4.00
CA LEU A 120 -8.96 -5.85 4.22
C LEU A 120 -8.35 -5.90 5.62
N VAL A 121 -8.63 -6.96 6.36
CA VAL A 121 -7.90 -7.31 7.59
C VAL A 121 -7.01 -8.49 7.29
N LEU A 122 -5.75 -8.36 7.70
CA LEU A 122 -4.71 -9.34 7.46
C LEU A 122 -4.11 -9.77 8.80
N LYS A 123 -3.86 -11.08 8.93
CA LYS A 123 -3.19 -11.66 10.09
C LYS A 123 -1.79 -12.11 9.71
N VAL A 124 -0.80 -11.70 10.49
CA VAL A 124 0.59 -12.14 10.35
C VAL A 124 1.15 -12.39 11.74
N GLU A 125 1.63 -13.61 11.96
CA GLU A 125 2.10 -14.06 13.28
C GLU A 125 1.01 -13.82 14.35
N ASN A 126 1.31 -13.00 15.37
CA ASN A 126 0.39 -12.62 16.44
C ASN A 126 -0.14 -11.19 16.29
N LYS A 127 -0.03 -10.60 15.10
CA LYS A 127 -0.45 -9.22 14.81
C LYS A 127 -1.56 -9.19 13.76
N GLU A 128 -2.35 -8.14 13.86
CA GLU A 128 -3.33 -7.76 12.85
C GLU A 128 -2.89 -6.46 12.19
N LEU A 129 -3.10 -6.36 10.88
CA LEU A 129 -2.89 -5.16 10.10
C LEU A 129 -4.02 -5.03 9.08
N SER A 130 -4.26 -3.81 8.61
CA SER A 130 -5.37 -3.56 7.71
C SER A 130 -5.04 -2.52 6.65
N VAL A 131 -5.71 -2.64 5.52
CA VAL A 131 -5.57 -1.73 4.38
C VAL A 131 -6.94 -1.46 3.76
N THR A 132 -7.14 -0.24 3.26
CA THR A 132 -8.37 0.16 2.59
C THR A 132 -8.09 0.52 1.13
N LEU A 133 -8.50 -0.34 0.22
CA LEU A 133 -8.20 -0.26 -1.21
C LEU A 133 -9.44 0.06 -2.05
N GLN A 134 -9.23 0.63 -3.23
CA GLN A 134 -10.31 0.86 -4.18
C GLN A 134 -10.82 -0.48 -4.75
N VAL A 135 -12.14 -0.55 -4.94
CA VAL A 135 -12.76 -1.60 -5.76
C VAL A 135 -12.50 -1.30 -7.24
N ALA A 136 -11.40 -1.83 -7.79
CA ALA A 136 -11.10 -1.77 -9.21
C ALA A 136 -10.13 -2.89 -9.65
N ASP A 137 -10.22 -3.24 -10.93
CA ASP A 137 -9.33 -4.18 -11.65
C ASP A 137 -7.89 -3.68 -11.78
N SER A 138 -7.65 -2.40 -11.57
CA SER A 138 -6.34 -1.73 -11.65
C SER A 138 -5.56 -1.74 -10.32
N VAL A 139 -6.13 -2.24 -9.23
CA VAL A 139 -5.45 -2.33 -7.93
C VAL A 139 -4.94 -3.73 -7.73
N HIS A 140 -3.62 -3.88 -7.64
CA HIS A 140 -2.97 -5.17 -7.42
C HIS A 140 -2.13 -5.17 -6.14
N VAL A 141 -2.05 -6.33 -5.52
CA VAL A 141 -1.14 -6.66 -4.41
C VAL A 141 -0.30 -7.87 -4.79
N LEU A 142 0.77 -8.13 -4.03
CA LEU A 142 1.69 -9.24 -4.30
C LEU A 142 1.38 -10.44 -3.40
N ALA A 143 1.35 -11.64 -3.97
CA ALA A 143 1.28 -12.90 -3.25
C ALA A 143 2.69 -13.43 -2.89
N PRO A 144 2.82 -14.37 -1.93
CA PRO A 144 4.11 -14.93 -1.52
C PRO A 144 4.91 -15.65 -2.62
N ASP A 145 4.22 -16.19 -3.63
CA ASP A 145 4.83 -16.85 -4.78
C ASP A 145 5.23 -15.87 -5.92
N GLY A 146 5.08 -14.56 -5.69
CA GLY A 146 5.31 -13.51 -6.69
C GLY A 146 4.10 -13.25 -7.59
N THR A 147 2.99 -13.98 -7.40
CA THR A 147 1.77 -13.76 -8.18
C THR A 147 1.18 -12.39 -7.86
N GLU A 148 0.77 -11.70 -8.91
CA GLU A 148 0.10 -10.42 -8.85
C GLU A 148 -1.41 -10.62 -8.75
N ILE A 149 -2.03 -10.19 -7.65
CA ILE A 149 -3.46 -10.44 -7.39
C ILE A 149 -4.24 -9.12 -7.44
N GLN A 150 -5.35 -9.10 -8.17
CA GLN A 150 -6.31 -7.99 -8.10
C GLN A 150 -6.93 -7.93 -6.71
N ALA A 151 -6.90 -6.76 -6.06
CA ALA A 151 -7.43 -6.60 -4.72
C ALA A 151 -8.93 -6.99 -4.62
N ILE A 152 -9.69 -6.79 -5.70
CA ILE A 152 -11.11 -7.14 -5.77
C ILE A 152 -11.40 -8.64 -5.91
N THR A 153 -10.40 -9.45 -6.27
CA THR A 153 -10.56 -10.91 -6.40
C THR A 153 -10.13 -11.68 -5.16
N LEU A 154 -9.52 -10.99 -4.18
CA LEU A 154 -9.09 -11.59 -2.92
C LEU A 154 -10.27 -12.21 -2.17
N LYS A 155 -9.97 -13.29 -1.46
CA LYS A 155 -10.89 -14.02 -0.59
C LYS A 155 -10.24 -14.26 0.76
N LYS A 156 -11.07 -14.55 1.75
CA LYS A 156 -10.59 -15.03 3.05
C LYS A 156 -9.73 -16.29 2.86
N GLY A 157 -8.55 -16.32 3.48
CA GLY A 157 -7.56 -17.39 3.34
C GLY A 157 -6.51 -17.16 2.25
N ASP A 158 -6.69 -16.15 1.39
CA ASP A 158 -5.63 -15.75 0.46
C ASP A 158 -4.48 -15.09 1.23
N HIS A 159 -3.27 -15.16 0.68
CA HIS A 159 -2.07 -14.64 1.33
C HIS A 159 -1.43 -13.54 0.48
N VAL A 160 -0.94 -12.50 1.14
CA VAL A 160 -0.33 -11.32 0.50
C VAL A 160 0.94 -10.89 1.22
N MET A 161 1.81 -10.15 0.52
CA MET A 161 3.06 -9.63 1.04
C MET A 161 2.87 -8.29 1.77
N VAL A 162 3.39 -8.24 2.99
CA VAL A 162 3.27 -7.10 3.91
C VAL A 162 4.61 -6.76 4.56
N GLN A 163 4.74 -5.54 5.07
CA GLN A 163 5.75 -5.21 6.06
C GLN A 163 5.06 -5.07 7.43
N VAL A 164 5.57 -5.76 8.44
CA VAL A 164 5.16 -5.56 9.83
C VAL A 164 5.92 -4.38 10.43
N ASP A 165 5.22 -3.49 11.13
CA ASP A 165 5.81 -2.37 11.87
C ASP A 165 5.31 -2.34 13.33
N GLN A 166 5.70 -1.30 14.07
CA GLN A 166 5.22 -1.01 15.41
C GLN A 166 4.63 0.41 15.45
N PRO A 167 3.44 0.60 16.04
CA PRO A 167 2.92 1.94 16.33
C PRO A 167 3.87 2.74 17.21
N GLY A 168 3.67 4.06 17.24
CA GLY A 168 4.60 4.99 17.89
C GLY A 168 5.40 5.78 16.87
N ARG A 169 4.73 6.52 15.97
CA ARG A 169 5.41 7.44 15.06
C ARG A 169 4.89 8.85 15.28
N HIS A 170 5.77 9.79 15.65
CA HIS A 170 5.45 11.21 15.74
C HIS A 170 6.17 11.95 14.63
N LEU A 171 5.41 12.59 13.73
CA LEU A 171 5.93 13.26 12.54
C LEU A 171 6.84 12.34 11.70
N GLY A 172 6.42 11.09 11.52
CA GLY A 172 7.12 10.07 10.73
C GLY A 172 8.31 9.41 11.41
N LYS A 173 8.72 9.87 12.60
CA LYS A 173 9.85 9.30 13.36
C LYS A 173 9.36 8.33 14.43
N LYS A 174 10.04 7.19 14.55
CA LYS A 174 9.74 6.17 15.56
C LYS A 174 10.04 6.70 16.97
N ILE A 175 9.06 6.58 17.85
CA ILE A 175 9.12 6.91 19.27
C ILE A 175 8.46 5.78 20.07
N GLU A 176 8.94 5.52 21.28
CA GLU A 176 8.27 4.56 22.18
C GLU A 176 7.12 5.29 22.90
N GLU A 177 5.88 5.05 22.44
CA GLU A 177 4.65 5.52 23.07
C GLU A 177 3.57 4.43 23.06
N GLU A 178 2.65 4.49 24.02
CA GLU A 178 1.48 3.62 24.04
C GLU A 178 0.40 4.21 23.11
N ILE A 179 0.28 3.63 21.91
CA ILE A 179 -0.68 4.06 20.88
C ILE A 179 -1.65 2.90 20.57
N ASN A 180 -2.96 3.20 20.58
CA ASN A 180 -4.02 2.27 20.18
C ASN A 180 -4.69 2.77 18.89
N GLU A 181 -4.61 1.98 17.81
CA GLU A 181 -5.26 2.21 16.51
C GLU A 181 -6.09 0.96 16.14
N PHE A 182 -7.24 1.12 15.47
CA PHE A 182 -8.21 0.04 15.18
C PHE A 182 -8.69 0.07 13.72
#